data_AF-A0AA43JHD7-F1
#
_entry.id   AF-A0AA43JHD7-F1
#
_cell.length_a   1.000
_cell.length_b   1.000
_cell.length_c   1.000
_cell.angle_alpha   90.00
_cell.angle_beta   90.00
_cell.angle_gamma   90.00
#
_symmetry.space_group_name_H-M   'P 1'
#
loop_
_entity.id
_entity.type
_entity.pdbx_description
1 polymer ?
#
loop_
_entity_poly.entity_id
_entity_poly.type
_entity_poly.pdbx_seq_one_letter_code
_entity_poly.pdbx_strand_id
1 'polypeptide(L)'
;MKPVPFDEALRARLAANLARLAPAPLAAGSLKRAAVCVVVTGEAGEAALLLTRRAQRLSAHPGQYALPGGRIDEGETPLDAARREAREEIGLEIAAEAFLGRLDDYPTRSGYLITPLVAWVAAGAEIVPNPAEVEQVYRVPLAELAREGSPQFIAIAESDRPVVRYPLLGSLIHAPTAAVLYQFMEVAVLGRDTRVAHLEQPVWAWR
;
A
#
# COMPACT_ATOMS: atom_id res chain seq x y z
N MET A 1 6.69 5.19 -17.52
CA MET A 1 7.61 6.14 -16.83
C MET A 1 9.04 5.64 -17.00
N LYS A 2 10.07 6.49 -16.96
CA LYS A 2 11.47 5.99 -16.89
C LYS A 2 11.75 5.35 -15.52
N PRO A 3 12.75 4.47 -15.38
CA PRO A 3 13.31 4.08 -14.09
C PRO A 3 13.46 5.27 -13.13
N VAL A 4 13.02 5.09 -11.89
CA VAL A 4 13.11 6.11 -10.85
C VAL A 4 14.26 5.72 -9.93
N PRO A 5 15.34 6.50 -9.82
CA PRO A 5 16.45 6.17 -8.92
C PRO A 5 16.00 6.07 -7.47
N PHE A 6 16.54 5.09 -6.73
CA PHE A 6 16.39 5.03 -5.28
C PHE A 6 17.46 5.90 -4.61
N ASP A 7 17.19 7.20 -4.47
CA ASP A 7 18.13 8.18 -3.95
C ASP A 7 17.48 9.18 -2.96
N GLU A 8 18.32 10.01 -2.34
CA GLU A 8 17.88 11.02 -1.38
C GLU A 8 17.01 12.10 -2.03
N ALA A 9 17.20 12.38 -3.31
CA ALA A 9 16.36 13.34 -4.04
C ALA A 9 14.92 12.82 -4.18
N LEU A 10 14.74 11.53 -4.47
CA LEU A 10 13.43 10.88 -4.43
C LEU A 10 12.86 10.92 -3.02
N ARG A 11 13.63 10.49 -2.00
CA ARG A 11 13.17 10.47 -0.60
C ARG A 11 12.65 11.83 -0.14
N ALA A 12 13.43 12.89 -0.38
CA ALA A 12 13.07 14.26 -0.03
C ALA A 12 11.80 14.71 -0.77
N ARG A 13 11.66 14.37 -2.06
CA ARG A 13 10.45 14.67 -2.83
C ARG A 13 9.23 13.94 -2.27
N LEU A 14 9.33 12.65 -1.95
CA LEU A 14 8.23 11.89 -1.35
C LEU A 14 7.78 12.53 -0.03
N ALA A 15 8.72 12.82 0.87
CA ALA A 15 8.43 13.46 2.15
C ALA A 15 7.76 14.83 1.99
N ALA A 16 8.29 15.68 1.11
CA ALA A 16 7.73 17.00 0.84
C ALA A 16 6.32 16.92 0.24
N ASN A 17 6.06 15.95 -0.64
CA ASN A 17 4.74 15.76 -1.25
C ASN A 17 3.72 15.21 -0.25
N LEU A 18 4.11 14.23 0.57
CA LEU A 18 3.26 13.68 1.63
C LEU A 18 2.89 14.73 2.67
N ALA A 19 3.83 15.60 3.06
CA ALA A 19 3.55 16.70 3.98
C ALA A 19 2.50 17.70 3.46
N ARG A 20 2.36 17.85 2.13
CA ARG A 20 1.36 18.74 1.51
C ARG A 20 -0.03 18.13 1.40
N LEU A 21 -0.17 16.80 1.43
CA LEU A 21 -1.47 16.14 1.23
C LEU A 21 -2.51 16.57 2.28
N ALA A 22 -2.07 16.86 3.51
CA ALA A 22 -2.94 17.04 4.68
C ALA A 22 -4.03 15.94 4.71
N PRO A 23 -3.67 14.71 5.17
CA PRO A 23 -4.58 13.56 5.11
C PRO A 23 -5.91 13.89 5.78
N ALA A 24 -7.02 13.65 5.08
CA ALA A 24 -8.34 13.87 5.66
C ALA A 24 -8.66 12.69 6.59
N PRO A 25 -8.68 12.86 7.93
CA PRO A 25 -9.01 11.76 8.82
C PRO A 25 -10.47 11.36 8.60
N LEU A 26 -10.70 10.09 8.29
CA LEU A 26 -12.06 9.55 8.22
C LEU A 26 -12.45 9.01 9.59
N ALA A 27 -13.64 9.37 10.06
CA ALA A 27 -14.20 8.74 11.25
C ALA A 27 -14.44 7.26 10.96
N ALA A 28 -13.87 6.38 11.81
CA ALA A 28 -14.02 4.93 11.62
C ALA A 28 -15.48 4.47 11.67
N GLY A 29 -16.32 5.13 12.47
CA GLY A 29 -17.71 4.70 12.66
C GLY A 29 -17.76 3.26 13.14
N SER A 30 -18.40 2.38 12.38
CA SER A 30 -18.47 0.93 12.65
C SER A 30 -17.31 0.11 12.05
N LEU A 31 -16.40 0.73 11.30
CA LEU A 31 -15.29 0.06 10.63
C LEU A 31 -14.17 -0.29 11.62
N LYS A 32 -13.56 -1.46 11.44
CA LYS A 32 -12.35 -1.86 12.18
C LYS A 32 -11.15 -1.10 11.65
N ARG A 33 -10.32 -0.52 12.52
CA ARG A 33 -9.11 0.20 12.08
C ARG A 33 -8.00 -0.78 11.70
N ALA A 34 -7.32 -0.50 10.61
CA ALA A 34 -6.16 -1.23 10.12
C ALA A 34 -5.07 -0.25 9.66
N ALA A 35 -3.82 -0.69 9.69
CA ALA A 35 -2.70 0.06 9.15
C ALA A 35 -1.94 -0.79 8.14
N VAL A 36 -1.48 -0.16 7.05
CA VAL A 36 -0.64 -0.81 6.04
C VAL A 36 0.63 0.00 5.80
N CYS A 37 1.71 -0.69 5.47
CA CYS A 37 3.01 -0.09 5.22
C CYS A 37 3.33 -0.08 3.72
N VAL A 38 3.42 1.11 3.13
CA VAL A 38 3.99 1.33 1.79
C VAL A 38 5.50 1.48 1.96
N VAL A 39 6.20 0.35 1.88
CA VAL A 39 7.67 0.31 1.99
C VAL A 39 8.29 0.68 0.65
N VAL A 40 8.94 1.84 0.60
CA VAL A 40 9.79 2.27 -0.52
C VAL A 40 11.22 1.80 -0.25
N THR A 41 11.77 1.00 -1.15
CA THR A 41 13.14 0.46 -1.07
C THR A 41 13.81 0.47 -2.43
N GLY A 42 15.06 0.02 -2.51
CA GLY A 42 15.81 -0.09 -3.75
C GLY A 42 15.86 -1.52 -4.28
N GLU A 43 15.79 -1.68 -5.60
CA GLU A 43 16.07 -2.91 -6.35
C GLU A 43 16.90 -2.53 -7.58
N ALA A 44 18.09 -3.11 -7.75
CA ALA A 44 18.99 -2.81 -8.86
C ALA A 44 19.26 -1.30 -9.11
N GLY A 45 19.26 -0.47 -8.05
CA GLY A 45 19.46 0.98 -8.12
C GLY A 45 18.19 1.80 -8.39
N GLU A 46 17.06 1.13 -8.63
CA GLU A 46 15.75 1.76 -8.85
C GLU A 46 14.87 1.68 -7.61
N ALA A 47 13.99 2.64 -7.43
CA ALA A 47 13.01 2.63 -6.37
C ALA A 47 11.90 1.62 -6.67
N ALA A 48 11.55 0.84 -5.66
CA ALA A 48 10.55 -0.20 -5.69
C ALA A 48 9.68 -0.18 -4.43
N LEU A 49 8.48 -0.74 -4.54
CA LEU A 49 7.60 -1.00 -3.40
C LEU A 49 7.63 -2.48 -3.02
N LEU A 50 7.52 -2.78 -1.73
CA LEU A 50 7.28 -4.15 -1.28
C LEU A 50 5.80 -4.49 -1.35
N LEU A 51 5.49 -5.60 -2.03
CA LEU A 51 4.19 -6.27 -1.99
C LEU A 51 4.35 -7.69 -1.48
N THR A 52 3.40 -8.15 -0.69
CA THR A 52 3.33 -9.53 -0.22
C THR A 52 2.28 -10.29 -1.03
N ARG A 53 2.48 -11.59 -1.21
CA ARG A 53 1.43 -12.51 -1.64
C ARG A 53 1.01 -13.34 -0.44
N ARG A 54 -0.25 -13.22 -0.06
CA ARG A 54 -0.83 -13.91 1.10
C ARG A 54 -0.80 -15.42 0.90
N ALA A 55 -0.43 -16.15 1.95
CA ALA A 55 -0.38 -17.61 1.92
C ALA A 55 -1.75 -18.22 1.55
N GLN A 56 -1.75 -19.22 0.67
CA GLN A 56 -2.96 -19.90 0.18
C GLN A 56 -3.82 -20.52 1.30
N ARG A 57 -3.20 -20.83 2.44
CA ARG A 57 -3.85 -21.47 3.58
C ARG A 57 -4.65 -20.53 4.48
N LEU A 58 -4.60 -19.22 4.25
CA LEU A 58 -5.33 -18.25 5.06
C LEU A 58 -6.82 -18.29 4.75
N SER A 59 -7.65 -18.16 5.78
CA SER A 59 -9.11 -18.11 5.65
C SER A 59 -9.58 -16.83 4.94
N ALA A 60 -8.80 -15.74 5.02
CA ALA A 60 -9.12 -14.46 4.41
C ALA A 60 -8.11 -14.10 3.30
N HIS A 61 -8.66 -13.84 2.11
CA HIS A 61 -7.94 -13.34 0.93
C HIS A 61 -6.72 -14.18 0.51
N PRO A 62 -6.82 -15.52 0.42
CA PRO A 62 -5.69 -16.38 0.05
C PRO A 62 -5.15 -16.02 -1.35
N GLY A 63 -3.82 -15.98 -1.47
CA GLY A 63 -3.12 -15.73 -2.73
C GLY A 63 -3.20 -14.30 -3.26
N GLN A 64 -3.90 -13.38 -2.57
CA GLN A 64 -4.00 -11.98 -2.98
C GLN A 64 -2.70 -11.23 -2.70
N TYR A 65 -2.40 -10.26 -3.57
CA TYR A 65 -1.30 -9.33 -3.37
C TYR A 65 -1.73 -8.19 -2.45
N ALA A 66 -0.92 -7.90 -1.45
CA ALA A 66 -1.20 -6.89 -0.45
C ALA A 66 0.05 -6.06 -0.11
N LEU A 67 -0.17 -4.94 0.57
CA LEU A 67 0.87 -4.25 1.31
C LEU A 67 0.98 -4.94 2.68
N PRO A 68 2.17 -5.00 3.30
CA PRO A 68 2.30 -5.47 4.67
C PRO A 68 1.37 -4.68 5.60
N GLY A 69 0.65 -5.36 6.48
CA GLY A 69 -0.26 -4.66 7.39
C GLY A 69 -1.43 -5.49 7.88
N GLY A 70 -2.11 -4.94 8.87
CA GLY A 70 -3.16 -5.63 9.58
C GLY A 70 -3.93 -4.71 10.51
N ARG A 71 -4.61 -5.34 11.48
CA ARG A 71 -5.50 -4.63 12.39
C ARG A 71 -4.68 -3.77 13.37
N ILE A 72 -5.22 -2.61 13.73
CA ILE A 72 -4.70 -1.83 14.86
C ILE A 72 -5.29 -2.42 16.13
N ASP A 73 -4.43 -2.92 17.01
CA ASP A 73 -4.84 -3.51 18.29
C ASP A 73 -5.14 -2.43 19.34
N GLU A 74 -5.76 -2.85 20.45
CA GLU A 74 -6.10 -1.92 21.53
C GLU A 74 -4.83 -1.29 22.12
N GLY A 75 -4.80 0.04 22.17
CA GLY A 75 -3.64 0.80 22.65
C GLY A 75 -2.59 1.12 21.57
N GLU A 76 -2.72 0.59 20.35
CA GLU A 76 -1.78 0.87 19.26
C GLU A 76 -2.13 2.14 18.49
N THR A 77 -1.10 2.88 18.09
CA THR A 77 -1.22 3.86 17.00
C THR A 77 -1.15 3.15 15.63
N PRO A 78 -1.60 3.79 14.53
CA PRO A 78 -1.39 3.23 13.19
C PRO A 78 0.08 2.94 12.86
N LEU A 79 1.00 3.75 13.41
CA LEU A 79 2.43 3.55 13.24
C LEU A 79 2.91 2.28 13.96
N ASP A 80 2.45 2.06 15.20
CA ASP A 80 2.79 0.85 15.97
C ASP A 80 2.33 -0.41 15.24
N ALA A 81 1.07 -0.42 14.79
CA ALA A 81 0.50 -1.53 14.05
C ALA A 81 1.28 -1.80 12.73
N ALA A 82 1.57 -0.77 11.93
CA ALA A 82 2.31 -0.97 10.68
C ALA A 82 3.74 -1.50 10.90
N ARG A 83 4.40 -1.09 11.99
CA ARG A 83 5.73 -1.61 12.37
C ARG A 83 5.65 -3.06 12.85
N ARG A 84 4.67 -3.37 13.71
CA ARG A 84 4.42 -4.74 14.21
C ARG A 84 4.16 -5.70 13.05
N GLU A 85 3.25 -5.34 12.16
CA GLU A 85 2.85 -6.16 11.01
C GLU A 85 3.99 -6.34 9.99
N ALA A 86 4.76 -5.28 9.70
CA ALA A 86 5.95 -5.41 8.83
C ALA A 86 6.98 -6.40 9.42
N ARG A 87 7.17 -6.38 10.74
CA ARG A 87 8.05 -7.33 11.43
C ARG A 87 7.47 -8.74 11.40
N GLU A 88 6.18 -8.92 11.67
CA GLU A 88 5.51 -10.23 11.77
C GLU A 88 5.32 -10.93 10.42
N GLU A 89 4.97 -10.18 9.38
CA GLU A 89 4.70 -10.74 8.04
C GLU A 89 5.97 -10.92 7.21
N ILE A 90 6.91 -9.97 7.28
CA ILE A 90 8.08 -9.93 6.38
C ILE A 90 9.43 -9.78 7.09
N GLY A 91 9.47 -9.91 8.42
CA GLY A 91 10.72 -9.86 9.20
C GLY A 91 11.39 -8.49 9.21
N LEU A 92 10.71 -7.44 8.76
CA LEU A 92 11.30 -6.13 8.52
C LEU A 92 11.12 -5.21 9.73
N GLU A 93 12.22 -4.90 10.40
CA GLU A 93 12.27 -3.89 11.46
C GLU A 93 12.38 -2.49 10.86
N ILE A 94 11.38 -1.64 11.10
CA ILE A 94 11.33 -0.27 10.60
C ILE A 94 11.36 0.69 11.78
N ALA A 95 12.33 1.61 11.81
CA ALA A 95 12.39 2.68 12.81
C ALA A 95 11.27 3.70 12.57
N ALA A 96 10.79 4.38 13.62
CA ALA A 96 9.72 5.36 13.48
C ALA A 96 10.11 6.52 12.54
N GLU A 97 11.38 6.90 12.55
CA GLU A 97 11.97 7.99 11.75
C GLU A 97 12.12 7.64 10.26
N ALA A 98 11.98 6.35 9.92
CA ALA A 98 11.97 5.91 8.52
C ALA A 98 10.63 6.22 7.83
N PHE A 99 9.57 6.54 8.58
CA PHE A 99 8.27 6.90 8.02
C PHE A 99 8.26 8.35 7.54
N LEU A 100 7.98 8.54 6.25
CA LEU A 100 7.98 9.86 5.59
C LEU A 100 6.64 10.60 5.75
N GLY A 101 5.60 9.88 6.14
CA GLY A 101 4.24 10.41 6.24
C GLY A 101 3.20 9.32 5.97
N ARG A 102 1.97 9.75 5.70
CA ARG A 102 0.84 8.85 5.45
C ARG A 102 -0.03 9.37 4.30
N LEU A 103 -0.79 8.46 3.71
CA LEU A 103 -1.80 8.73 2.70
C LEU A 103 -3.19 8.90 3.37
N ASP A 104 -4.23 9.13 2.56
CA ASP A 104 -5.60 9.20 3.08
C ASP A 104 -6.05 7.85 3.61
N ASP A 105 -6.96 7.89 4.59
CA ASP A 105 -7.66 6.67 4.99
C ASP A 105 -8.53 6.13 3.84
N TYR A 106 -8.58 4.80 3.71
CA TYR A 106 -9.39 4.12 2.70
C TYR A 106 -10.40 3.18 3.37
N PRO A 107 -11.71 3.45 3.26
CA PRO A 107 -12.75 2.56 3.79
C PRO A 107 -12.97 1.37 2.85
N THR A 108 -12.89 0.16 3.39
CA THR A 108 -13.13 -1.08 2.65
C THR A 108 -14.59 -1.54 2.77
N ARG A 109 -15.06 -2.28 1.78
CA ARG A 109 -16.36 -2.96 1.83
C ARG A 109 -16.34 -4.15 2.79
N SER A 110 -15.15 -4.72 3.02
CA SER A 110 -14.90 -5.78 4.01
C SER A 110 -14.94 -5.31 5.48
N GLY A 111 -15.23 -4.03 5.73
CA GLY A 111 -15.46 -3.52 7.10
C GLY A 111 -14.23 -2.96 7.80
N TYR A 112 -13.20 -2.55 7.05
CA TYR A 112 -12.00 -1.92 7.59
C TYR A 112 -11.87 -0.46 7.17
N LEU A 113 -11.23 0.35 8.02
CA LEU A 113 -10.69 1.65 7.67
C LEU A 113 -9.17 1.55 7.69
N ILE A 114 -8.55 1.56 6.50
CA ILE A 114 -7.11 1.37 6.33
C ILE A 114 -6.41 2.72 6.39
N THR A 115 -5.41 2.85 7.26
CA THR A 115 -4.45 3.95 7.32
C THR A 115 -3.14 3.54 6.64
N PRO A 116 -2.78 4.08 5.46
CA PRO A 116 -1.53 3.75 4.79
C PRO A 116 -0.38 4.66 5.23
N LEU A 117 0.69 4.08 5.75
CA LEU A 117 1.92 4.78 6.13
C LEU A 117 3.03 4.51 5.12
N VAL A 118 3.81 5.52 4.75
CA VAL A 118 4.90 5.41 3.78
C VAL A 118 6.24 5.37 4.51
N ALA A 119 7.00 4.29 4.35
CA ALA A 119 8.32 4.12 4.94
C ALA A 119 9.41 4.10 3.88
N TRP A 120 10.56 4.70 4.18
CA TRP A 120 11.77 4.62 3.37
C TRP A 120 12.76 3.65 4.01
N VAL A 121 13.05 2.55 3.32
CA VAL A 121 13.86 1.45 3.85
C VAL A 121 15.05 1.20 2.95
N ALA A 122 16.24 1.04 3.54
CA ALA A 122 17.48 0.81 2.80
C ALA A 122 17.35 -0.38 1.83
N ALA A 123 17.96 -0.27 0.64
CA ALA A 123 17.86 -1.28 -0.42
C ALA A 123 18.33 -2.68 0.02
N GLY A 124 19.32 -2.74 0.91
CA GLY A 124 19.88 -3.99 1.45
C GLY A 124 19.17 -4.52 2.69
N ALA A 125 18.00 -4.00 3.06
CA ALA A 125 17.26 -4.51 4.21
C ALA A 125 16.89 -5.99 4.00
N GLU A 126 17.17 -6.80 5.01
CA GLU A 126 16.81 -8.21 5.02
C GLU A 126 15.30 -8.35 5.10
N ILE A 127 14.75 -9.26 4.29
CA ILE A 127 13.32 -9.57 4.23
C ILE A 127 13.19 -11.07 4.49
N VAL A 128 12.49 -11.42 5.56
CA VAL A 128 12.28 -12.80 5.99
C VAL A 128 10.77 -13.03 6.09
N PRO A 129 10.12 -13.51 5.01
CA PRO A 129 8.68 -13.74 5.02
C PRO A 129 8.30 -14.79 6.06
N ASN A 130 7.27 -14.52 6.85
CA ASN A 130 6.66 -15.52 7.69
C ASN A 130 5.81 -16.45 6.80
N PRO A 131 6.20 -17.72 6.59
CA PRO A 131 5.49 -18.64 5.70
C PRO A 131 4.08 -18.96 6.19
N ALA A 132 3.74 -18.55 7.42
CA ALA A 132 2.40 -18.69 7.91
C ALA A 132 1.39 -17.75 7.26
N GLU A 133 1.85 -16.59 6.82
CA GLU A 133 1.00 -15.49 6.37
C GLU A 133 1.38 -15.01 4.97
N VAL A 134 2.67 -15.07 4.65
CA VAL A 134 3.23 -14.60 3.39
C VAL A 134 3.90 -15.75 2.64
N GLU A 135 3.39 -16.03 1.45
CA GLU A 135 3.98 -17.00 0.52
C GLU A 135 5.25 -16.41 -0.13
N GLN A 136 5.18 -15.15 -0.54
CA GLN A 136 6.28 -14.49 -1.24
C GLN A 136 6.22 -12.97 -1.07
N VAL A 137 7.39 -12.33 -1.05
CA VAL A 137 7.55 -10.87 -1.10
C VAL A 137 8.14 -10.48 -2.45
N TYR A 138 7.62 -9.39 -3.03
CA TYR A 138 8.03 -8.86 -4.32
C TYR A 138 8.50 -7.42 -4.15
N ARG A 139 9.57 -7.06 -4.85
CA ARG A 139 9.99 -5.67 -5.08
C ARG A 139 9.44 -5.24 -6.43
N VAL A 140 8.49 -4.32 -6.43
CA VAL A 140 7.84 -3.82 -7.65
C VAL A 140 8.37 -2.43 -7.97
N PRO A 141 9.18 -2.26 -9.04
CA PRO A 141 9.70 -0.95 -9.43
C PRO A 141 8.61 0.10 -9.63
N LEU A 142 8.88 1.36 -9.29
CA LEU A 142 7.91 2.44 -9.50
C LEU A 142 7.54 2.62 -10.99
N ALA A 143 8.46 2.28 -11.89
CA ALA A 143 8.20 2.31 -13.32
C ALA A 143 7.13 1.30 -13.77
N GLU A 144 7.02 0.14 -13.10
CA GLU A 144 5.98 -0.86 -13.38
C GLU A 144 4.58 -0.37 -12.99
N LEU A 145 4.47 0.40 -11.91
CA LEU A 145 3.21 1.04 -11.51
C LEU A 145 2.77 2.07 -12.57
N ALA A 146 3.72 2.77 -13.20
CA ALA A 146 3.46 3.81 -14.19
C ALA A 146 3.69 3.36 -15.65
N ARG A 147 3.53 2.06 -15.92
CA ARG A 147 3.51 1.51 -17.28
C ARG A 147 2.25 1.95 -18.03
N GLU A 148 2.29 1.90 -19.35
CA GLU A 148 1.12 2.21 -20.17
C GLU A 148 -0.06 1.29 -19.82
N GLY A 149 -1.26 1.89 -19.72
CA GLY A 149 -2.46 1.19 -19.28
C GLY A 149 -2.52 0.85 -17.78
N SER A 150 -1.70 1.50 -16.94
CA SER A 150 -1.68 1.33 -15.49
C SER A 150 -1.76 2.69 -14.75
N PRO A 151 -2.62 2.82 -13.72
CA PRO A 151 -3.66 1.87 -13.33
C PRO A 151 -4.80 1.79 -14.35
N GLN A 152 -5.67 0.82 -14.18
CA GLN A 152 -6.93 0.71 -14.91
C GLN A 152 -8.10 1.12 -14.02
N PHE A 153 -9.03 1.86 -14.60
CA PHE A 153 -10.33 2.18 -14.01
C PHE A 153 -11.42 1.50 -14.83
N ILE A 154 -12.30 0.78 -14.15
CA ILE A 154 -13.44 0.11 -14.79
C ILE A 154 -14.74 0.51 -14.10
N ALA A 155 -15.83 0.55 -14.86
CA ALA A 155 -17.18 0.63 -14.30
C ALA A 155 -17.69 -0.78 -13.95
N ILE A 156 -18.56 -0.86 -12.95
CA ILE A 156 -19.32 -2.06 -12.59
C ILE A 156 -20.81 -1.69 -12.53
N ALA A 157 -21.70 -2.68 -12.60
CA ALA A 157 -23.14 -2.41 -12.59
C ALA A 157 -23.65 -2.02 -11.19
N GLU A 158 -22.94 -2.43 -10.15
CA GLU A 158 -23.34 -2.34 -8.75
C GLU A 158 -22.93 -1.03 -8.06
N SER A 159 -22.16 -0.17 -8.75
CA SER A 159 -21.67 1.10 -8.21
C SER A 159 -21.44 2.12 -9.32
N ASP A 160 -21.77 3.38 -9.04
CA ASP A 160 -21.43 4.54 -9.89
C ASP A 160 -19.97 4.96 -9.75
N ARG A 161 -19.27 4.43 -8.76
CA ARG A 161 -17.86 4.68 -8.48
C ARG A 161 -16.96 3.75 -9.31
N PRO A 162 -15.86 4.27 -9.88
CA PRO A 162 -14.95 3.44 -10.65
C PRO A 162 -14.17 2.49 -9.74
N VAL A 163 -13.97 1.26 -10.19
CA VAL A 163 -13.07 0.29 -9.56
C VAL A 163 -11.66 0.49 -10.11
N VAL A 164 -10.70 0.66 -9.22
CA VAL A 164 -9.27 0.77 -9.56
C VAL A 164 -8.57 -0.58 -9.47
N ARG A 165 -7.69 -0.88 -10.43
CA ARG A 165 -6.84 -2.06 -10.42
C ARG A 165 -5.50 -1.85 -11.12
N TYR A 166 -4.49 -2.59 -10.68
CA TYR A 166 -3.15 -2.61 -11.23
C TYR A 166 -2.87 -3.96 -11.90
N PRO A 167 -2.54 -3.99 -13.20
CA PRO A 167 -2.07 -5.20 -13.85
C PRO A 167 -0.57 -5.42 -13.56
N LEU A 168 -0.27 -6.13 -12.48
CA LEU A 168 1.09 -6.35 -11.95
C LEU A 168 1.33 -7.82 -11.64
N LEU A 169 2.59 -8.26 -11.73
CA LEU A 169 3.00 -9.62 -11.31
C LEU A 169 2.19 -10.74 -12.00
N GLY A 170 1.80 -10.52 -13.27
CA GLY A 170 0.98 -11.48 -14.03
C GLY A 170 -0.48 -11.58 -13.57
N SER A 171 -0.96 -10.66 -12.73
CA SER A 171 -2.30 -10.66 -12.15
C SER A 171 -2.93 -9.26 -12.14
N LEU A 172 -4.17 -9.16 -11.65
CA LEU A 172 -4.85 -7.90 -11.36
C LEU A 172 -4.89 -7.71 -9.83
N ILE A 173 -4.22 -6.66 -9.35
CA ILE A 173 -4.31 -6.20 -7.97
C ILE A 173 -5.44 -5.20 -7.89
N HIS A 174 -6.43 -5.44 -7.03
CA HIS A 174 -7.60 -4.59 -6.87
C HIS A 174 -7.51 -3.72 -5.60
N ALA A 175 -8.44 -2.78 -5.44
CA ALA A 175 -8.61 -2.10 -4.15
C ALA A 175 -8.91 -3.12 -3.03
N PRO A 176 -8.43 -2.89 -1.79
CA PRO A 176 -7.86 -1.64 -1.29
C PRO A 176 -6.41 -1.37 -1.71
N THR A 177 -5.61 -2.40 -1.99
CA THR A 177 -4.20 -2.26 -2.34
C THR A 177 -3.99 -1.37 -3.56
N ALA A 178 -4.78 -1.55 -4.63
CA ALA A 178 -4.68 -0.71 -5.82
C ALA A 178 -5.00 0.77 -5.56
N ALA A 179 -5.93 1.07 -4.65
CA ALA A 179 -6.27 2.45 -4.31
C ALA A 179 -5.11 3.14 -3.57
N VAL A 180 -4.47 2.43 -2.64
CA VAL A 180 -3.28 2.93 -1.92
C VAL A 180 -2.11 3.14 -2.88
N LEU A 181 -1.84 2.16 -3.76
CA LEU A 181 -0.77 2.28 -4.77
C LEU A 181 -1.01 3.45 -5.73
N TYR A 182 -2.25 3.65 -6.16
CA TYR A 182 -2.62 4.78 -7.02
C TYR A 182 -2.38 6.11 -6.32
N GLN A 183 -2.84 6.26 -5.07
CA GLN A 183 -2.62 7.50 -4.33
C GLN A 183 -1.14 7.75 -4.06
N PHE A 184 -0.37 6.72 -3.74
CA PHE A 184 1.07 6.84 -3.57
C PHE A 184 1.74 7.40 -4.84
N MET A 185 1.40 6.86 -6.01
CA MET A 185 1.97 7.34 -7.28
C MET A 185 1.55 8.78 -7.59
N GLU A 186 0.27 9.10 -7.50
CA GLU A 186 -0.23 10.44 -7.82
C GLU A 186 0.27 11.50 -6.84
N VAL A 187 0.22 11.21 -5.54
CA VAL A 187 0.56 12.17 -4.49
C VAL A 187 2.06 12.15 -4.21
N ALA A 188 2.58 11.03 -3.70
CA ALA A 188 3.95 11.00 -3.19
C ALA A 188 4.96 11.14 -4.33
N VAL A 189 4.77 10.41 -5.45
CA VAL A 189 5.73 10.41 -6.56
C VAL A 189 5.53 11.62 -7.49
N LEU A 190 4.29 11.88 -7.93
CA LEU A 190 3.97 12.89 -8.94
C LEU A 190 3.57 14.26 -8.37
N GLY A 191 3.29 14.36 -7.07
CA GLY A 191 2.98 15.63 -6.39
C GLY A 191 1.60 16.20 -6.71
N ARG A 192 0.67 15.39 -7.20
CA ARG A 192 -0.72 15.78 -7.54
C ARG A 192 -1.62 15.67 -6.32
N ASP A 193 -2.68 16.47 -6.27
CA ASP A 193 -3.72 16.35 -5.25
C ASP A 193 -4.77 15.32 -5.70
N THR A 194 -4.59 14.07 -5.28
CA THR A 194 -5.47 12.96 -5.66
C THR A 194 -6.00 12.27 -4.40
N ARG A 195 -7.32 12.17 -4.30
CA ARG A 195 -8.05 11.49 -3.23
C ARG A 195 -8.59 10.17 -3.74
N VAL A 196 -8.65 9.14 -2.89
CA VAL A 196 -9.03 7.78 -3.33
C VAL A 196 -10.19 7.15 -2.57
N ALA A 197 -10.73 7.79 -1.52
CA ALA A 197 -11.84 7.24 -0.74
C ALA A 197 -13.14 7.02 -1.55
N HIS A 198 -13.25 7.63 -2.73
CA HIS A 198 -14.38 7.45 -3.65
C HIS A 198 -14.21 6.25 -4.60
N LEU A 199 -13.03 5.64 -4.69
CA LEU A 199 -12.78 4.50 -5.58
C LEU A 199 -13.38 3.23 -5.00
N GLU A 200 -14.00 2.43 -5.87
CA GLU A 200 -14.74 1.23 -5.47
C GLU A 200 -13.88 -0.05 -5.48
N GLN A 201 -14.31 -1.04 -4.71
CA GLN A 201 -13.77 -2.40 -4.72
C GLN A 201 -14.57 -3.32 -5.65
N PRO A 202 -13.95 -4.35 -6.27
CA PRO A 202 -14.70 -5.33 -7.05
C PRO A 202 -15.71 -6.07 -6.16
N VAL A 203 -16.82 -6.51 -6.75
CA VAL A 203 -17.96 -7.13 -6.03
C VAL A 203 -17.56 -8.30 -5.13
N TRP A 204 -16.59 -9.12 -5.56
CA TRP A 204 -16.10 -10.26 -4.78
C TRP A 204 -15.34 -9.85 -3.50
N ALA A 205 -14.89 -8.60 -3.38
CA ALA A 205 -14.20 -8.08 -2.20
C ALA A 205 -15.15 -7.47 -1.16
N TRP A 206 -16.47 -7.52 -1.40
CA TRP A 206 -17.47 -6.94 -0.49
C TRP A 206 -17.87 -7.87 0.66
N ARG A 207 -17.30 -9.07 0.71
CA ARG A 207 -17.62 -10.12 1.68
C ARG A 207 -16.41 -10.40 2.57
#